data_AF-A0A661DUN2-F1
#
_entry.id   AF-A0A661DUN2-F1
#
_cell.length_a   1.000
_cell.length_b   1.000
_cell.length_c   1.000
_cell.angle_alpha   90.00
_cell.angle_beta   90.00
_cell.angle_gamma   90.00
#
_symmetry.space_group_name_H-M   'P 1'
#
loop_
_entity.id
_entity.type
_entity.pdbx_description
1 polymer ?
#
loop_
_entity_poly.entity_id
_entity_poly.type
_entity_poly.pdbx_seq_one_letter_code
_entity_poly.pdbx_strand_id
1 'polypeptide(L)'
;PDAAKSQINDKSTMYMEAMINSMTVQERRFPKLIKGSRKKRIALGSGTSIQEVNKLLKQFTQMQRMMKKMSGKGGMQKMMRSMQGMMPPGGGGRPPFG
;
A
#
# COMPACT_ATOMS: atom_id res chain seq x y z
N PRO A 1 -13.84 2.32 12.69
CA PRO A 1 -13.15 1.85 13.92
C PRO A 1 -12.08 2.87 14.36
N ASP A 2 -12.39 3.67 15.37
CA ASP A 2 -11.51 4.74 15.88
C ASP A 2 -10.21 4.25 16.56
N ALA A 3 -10.07 2.93 16.72
CA ALA A 3 -8.82 2.28 17.16
C ALA A 3 -7.67 2.36 16.14
N ALA A 4 -7.94 2.65 14.86
CA ALA A 4 -6.89 2.85 13.86
C ALA A 4 -6.25 4.25 13.92
N LYS A 5 -6.93 5.23 14.55
CA LYS A 5 -6.46 6.61 14.66
C LYS A 5 -5.52 6.79 15.87
N SER A 6 -5.72 6.05 16.95
CA SER A 6 -4.98 6.22 18.21
C SER A 6 -3.56 5.65 18.22
N GLN A 7 -3.19 4.78 17.27
CA GLN A 7 -1.80 4.30 17.11
C GLN A 7 -0.97 5.18 16.17
N ILE A 8 -1.61 6.15 15.52
CA ILE A 8 -0.93 7.13 14.69
C ILE A 8 -0.50 8.25 15.64
N ASN A 9 0.70 8.11 16.21
CA ASN A 9 1.35 9.18 16.95
C ASN A 9 1.43 10.41 16.02
N ASP A 10 0.81 11.54 16.41
CA ASP A 10 0.76 12.77 15.59
C ASP A 10 2.16 13.19 15.11
N LYS A 11 3.17 13.01 15.96
CA LYS A 11 4.57 13.28 15.62
C LYS A 11 5.06 12.41 14.47
N SER A 12 4.72 11.11 14.46
CA SER A 12 5.10 10.20 13.38
C SER A 12 4.48 10.62 12.04
N THR A 13 3.25 11.11 12.06
CA THR A 13 2.58 11.65 10.87
C THR A 13 3.26 12.93 10.38
N MET A 14 3.58 13.85 11.29
CA MET A 14 4.31 15.08 10.95
C MET A 14 5.66 14.79 10.31
N TYR A 15 6.44 13.85 10.86
CA TYR A 15 7.73 13.46 10.27
C TYR A 15 7.55 12.79 8.91
N MET A 16 6.51 11.97 8.75
CA MET A 16 6.19 11.36 7.46
C MET A 16 5.87 12.44 6.42
N GLU A 17 5.01 13.39 6.76
CA GLU A 17 4.66 14.50 5.89
C GLU A 17 5.89 15.35 5.51
N ALA A 18 6.72 15.70 6.49
CA ALA A 18 7.97 16.44 6.26
C ALA A 18 8.93 15.69 5.30
N MET A 19 9.07 14.37 5.47
CA MET A 19 9.89 13.54 4.58
C MET A 19 9.34 13.53 3.15
N ILE A 20 8.03 13.36 2.98
CA ILE A 20 7.38 13.35 1.65
C ILE A 20 7.50 14.72 0.98
N ASN A 21 7.31 15.80 1.75
CA ASN A 21 7.48 17.17 1.26
C ASN A 21 8.91 17.46 0.80
N SER A 22 9.92 16.81 1.39
CA SER A 22 11.34 16.92 1.01
C SER A 22 11.74 16.08 -0.22
N MET A 23 10.82 15.27 -0.76
CA MET A 23 11.00 14.52 -2.01
C MET A 23 10.57 15.33 -3.23
N THR A 24 11.27 15.12 -4.33
CA THR A 24 10.87 15.60 -5.66
C THR A 24 9.70 14.78 -6.22
N VAL A 25 8.95 15.34 -7.17
CA VAL A 25 7.82 14.66 -7.82
C VAL A 25 8.23 13.32 -8.46
N GLN A 26 9.42 13.27 -9.06
CA GLN A 26 9.95 12.03 -9.65
C GLN A 26 10.22 10.96 -8.60
N GLU A 27 10.78 11.34 -7.45
CA GLU A 27 11.05 10.43 -6.34
C GLU A 27 9.77 9.90 -5.68
N ARG A 28 8.72 10.73 -5.58
CA ARG A 28 7.40 10.30 -5.08
C ARG A 28 6.74 9.28 -5.99
N ARG A 29 6.83 9.47 -7.32
CA ARG A 29 6.31 8.51 -8.31
C ARG A 29 7.14 7.23 -8.37
N PHE A 30 8.46 7.36 -8.20
CA PHE A 30 9.41 6.26 -8.32
C PHE A 30 10.32 6.15 -7.09
N PRO A 31 9.82 5.63 -5.96
CA PRO A 31 10.59 5.54 -4.72
C PRO A 31 11.86 4.68 -4.82
N LYS A 32 11.96 3.79 -5.83
CA LYS A 32 13.18 3.03 -6.14
C LYS A 32 14.38 3.91 -6.51
N LEU A 33 14.14 5.14 -6.95
CA LEU A 33 15.21 6.09 -7.28
C LEU A 33 15.90 6.64 -6.02
N ILE A 34 15.25 6.57 -4.85
CA ILE A 34 15.76 7.12 -3.59
C ILE A 34 16.88 6.23 -3.02
N LYS A 35 18.11 6.50 -3.46
CA LYS A 35 19.36 5.87 -3.01
C LYS A 35 20.14 6.76 -2.02
N GLY A 36 21.37 6.40 -1.66
CA GLY A 36 22.17 7.06 -0.60
C GLY A 36 22.18 8.60 -0.63
N SER A 37 22.59 9.20 -1.75
CA SER A 37 22.64 10.68 -1.87
C SER A 37 21.26 11.34 -1.69
N ARG A 38 20.21 10.77 -2.31
CA ARG A 38 18.83 11.28 -2.19
C ARG A 38 18.28 11.09 -0.77
N LYS A 39 18.57 9.97 -0.11
CA LYS A 39 18.21 9.73 1.30
C LYS A 39 18.83 10.77 2.21
N LYS A 40 20.11 11.11 2.01
CA LYS A 40 20.79 12.14 2.78
C LYS A 40 20.13 13.51 2.57
N ARG A 41 19.80 13.89 1.33
CA ARG A 41 19.10 15.14 1.03
C ARG A 41 17.72 15.21 1.70
N ILE A 42 16.94 14.14 1.59
CA ILE A 42 15.60 14.07 2.19
C ILE A 42 15.69 14.19 3.71
N ALA A 43 16.56 13.40 4.34
CA ALA A 43 16.79 13.42 5.79
C ALA A 43 17.16 14.82 6.30
N LEU A 44 18.09 15.50 5.63
CA LEU A 44 18.48 16.87 5.97
C LEU A 44 17.35 17.88 5.74
N GLY A 45 16.57 17.73 4.66
CA GLY A 45 15.46 18.63 4.34
C GLY A 45 14.24 18.46 5.25
N SER A 46 14.02 17.26 5.80
CA SER A 46 12.90 16.97 6.69
C SER A 46 13.25 17.01 8.18
N GLY A 47 14.52 17.26 8.53
CA GLY A 47 14.99 17.22 9.92
C GLY A 47 14.93 15.82 10.55
N THR A 48 15.01 14.77 9.73
CA THR A 48 14.94 13.36 10.18
C THR A 48 16.26 12.64 9.92
N SER A 49 16.40 11.42 10.45
CA SER A 49 17.59 10.59 10.17
C SER A 49 17.45 9.81 8.85
N ILE A 50 18.59 9.37 8.29
CA ILE A 50 18.61 8.46 7.13
C ILE A 50 17.91 7.12 7.45
N GLN A 51 17.91 6.71 8.72
CA GLN A 51 17.27 5.48 9.18
C GLN A 51 15.74 5.58 9.09
N GLU A 52 15.17 6.71 9.50
CA GLU A 52 13.72 6.96 9.38
C GLU A 52 13.27 6.99 7.91
N VAL A 53 14.05 7.63 7.04
CA VAL A 53 13.78 7.60 5.58
C VAL A 53 13.82 6.16 5.05
N ASN A 54 14.77 5.34 5.51
CA ASN A 54 14.84 3.92 5.14
C ASN A 54 13.62 3.13 5.61
N LYS A 55 13.14 3.38 6.83
CA LYS A 55 11.96 2.73 7.40
C LYS A 55 10.72 3.06 6.58
N LEU A 56 10.53 4.33 6.24
CA LEU A 56 9.44 4.79 5.39
C LEU A 56 9.43 4.09 4.03
N LEU A 57 10.60 4.01 3.36
CA LEU A 57 10.73 3.36 2.06
C LEU A 57 10.42 1.85 2.12
N LYS A 58 10.81 1.18 3.21
CA LYS A 58 10.48 -0.23 3.45
C LYS A 58 8.98 -0.43 3.63
N GLN A 59 8.34 0.39 4.48
CA GLN A 59 6.90 0.35 4.72
C GLN A 59 6.12 0.58 3.42
N PHE A 60 6.50 1.60 2.64
CA PHE A 60 5.90 1.85 1.33
C PHE A 60 6.05 0.65 0.39
N THR A 61 7.26 0.09 0.28
CA THR A 61 7.52 -1.06 -0.60
C THR A 61 6.68 -2.28 -0.19
N GLN A 62 6.51 -2.51 1.11
CA GLN A 62 5.68 -3.58 1.64
C GLN A 62 4.20 -3.37 1.30
N MET A 63 3.67 -2.16 1.51
CA MET A 63 2.30 -1.80 1.13
C MET A 63 2.08 -1.91 -0.38
N GLN A 64 3.03 -1.44 -1.20
CA GLN A 64 2.96 -1.56 -2.65
C GLN A 64 2.95 -3.03 -3.10
N ARG A 65 3.73 -3.91 -2.47
CA ARG A 65 3.69 -5.36 -2.73
C ARG A 65 2.34 -5.97 -2.36
N MET A 66 1.77 -5.57 -1.22
CA MET A 66 0.45 -6.03 -0.79
C MET A 66 -0.64 -5.56 -1.75
N MET A 67 -0.67 -4.27 -2.09
CA MET A 67 -1.60 -3.70 -3.09
C MET A 67 -1.45 -4.38 -4.45
N LYS A 68 -0.22 -4.66 -4.91
CA LYS A 68 0.01 -5.38 -6.17
C LYS A 68 -0.50 -6.82 -6.13
N LYS A 69 -0.38 -7.51 -4.99
CA LYS A 69 -0.95 -8.86 -4.80
C LYS A 69 -2.49 -8.85 -4.79
N MET A 70 -3.09 -7.79 -4.25
CA MET A 70 -4.54 -7.62 -4.17
C MET A 70 -5.17 -7.12 -5.48
N SER A 71 -4.49 -6.21 -6.19
CA SER A 71 -4.89 -5.65 -7.50
C SER A 71 -4.43 -6.48 -8.70
N GLY A 72 -3.57 -7.47 -8.51
CA GLY A 72 -3.15 -8.36 -9.58
C GLY A 72 -4.32 -9.19 -10.09
N LYS A 73 -4.46 -9.32 -11.42
CA LYS A 73 -5.49 -10.12 -12.13
C LYS A 73 -5.78 -11.50 -11.51
N GLY A 74 -4.86 -12.09 -10.73
CA GLY A 74 -5.07 -13.37 -10.04
C GLY A 74 -5.73 -13.30 -8.65
N GLY A 75 -5.75 -12.17 -7.95
CA GLY A 75 -6.31 -12.05 -6.59
C GLY A 75 -7.84 -12.07 -6.61
N MET A 76 -8.43 -11.16 -7.39
CA MET A 76 -9.88 -11.13 -7.61
C MET A 76 -10.36 -12.35 -8.39
N GLN A 77 -9.59 -12.86 -9.37
CA GLN A 77 -9.97 -14.03 -10.15
C GLN A 77 -9.83 -15.35 -9.38
N LYS A 78 -8.89 -15.48 -8.43
CA LYS A 78 -8.88 -16.58 -7.45
C LYS A 78 -10.03 -16.46 -6.46
N MET A 79 -10.36 -15.25 -6.00
CA MET A 79 -11.52 -15.04 -5.15
C MET A 79 -12.82 -15.41 -5.88
N MET A 80 -12.96 -15.01 -7.14
CA MET A 80 -14.10 -15.37 -8.00
C MET A 80 -14.15 -16.88 -8.28
N ARG A 81 -13.00 -17.55 -8.54
CA ARG A 81 -12.95 -19.02 -8.66
C ARG A 81 -13.26 -19.75 -7.37
N SER A 82 -12.78 -19.28 -6.22
CA SER A 82 -13.13 -19.85 -4.91
C SER A 82 -14.61 -19.66 -4.61
N MET A 83 -15.19 -18.53 -4.99
CA MET A 83 -16.63 -18.27 -4.84
C MET A 83 -17.47 -19.10 -5.83
N GLN A 84 -16.98 -19.28 -7.06
CA GLN A 84 -17.60 -20.14 -8.07
C GLN A 84 -17.49 -21.63 -7.73
N GLY A 85 -16.46 -22.05 -6.98
CA GLY A 85 -16.33 -23.40 -6.43
C GLY A 85 -17.20 -23.67 -5.19
N MET A 86 -17.81 -22.61 -4.62
CA MET A 86 -18.70 -22.68 -3.46
C MET A 86 -20.19 -22.53 -3.85
N MET A 87 -20.47 -22.20 -5.13
CA MET A 87 -21.78 -22.45 -5.73
C MET A 87 -21.81 -23.89 -6.25
N PRO A 88 -22.79 -24.71 -5.83
CA PRO A 88 -22.98 -26.02 -6.45
C PRO A 88 -23.26 -25.82 -7.95
N PRO A 89 -22.60 -26.58 -8.85
CA PRO A 89 -22.98 -26.64 -10.26
C PRO A 89 -24.35 -27.33 -10.34
N GLY A 90 -25.43 -26.56 -10.17
CA GLY A 90 -26.77 -27.14 -10.06
C GLY A 90 -27.82 -26.28 -9.37
N GLY A 91 -27.62 -24.96 -9.22
CA GLY A 91 -28.68 -24.02 -8.82
C GLY A 91 -29.70 -23.85 -9.95
N GLY A 92 -30.52 -24.89 -10.15
CA GLY A 92 -31.60 -24.94 -11.12
C GLY A 92 -32.63 -23.84 -10.87
N GLY A 93 -32.90 -23.08 -11.92
CA GLY A 93 -34.08 -22.25 -12.06
C GLY A 93 -34.65 -22.46 -13.45
N ARG A 94 -35.04 -23.70 -13.79
CA ARG A 94 -36.05 -23.91 -14.84
C ARG A 94 -37.34 -23.30 -14.28
N PRO A 95 -37.94 -22.28 -14.88
CA PRO A 95 -39.29 -21.90 -14.48
C PRO A 95 -40.24 -23.04 -14.87
N PRO A 96 -41.11 -23.52 -13.97
CA PRO A 96 -42.18 -24.42 -14.36
C PRO A 96 -43.30 -23.57 -14.95
N PHE A 97 -43.64 -23.82 -16.23
CA PHE A 97 -44.90 -23.48 -16.89
C PHE A 97 -45.50 -22.08 -16.70
N GLY A 98 -45.58 -21.32 -17.79
CA GLY A 98 -46.39 -20.09 -17.90
C GLY A 98 -45.87 -19.17 -18.99
#